data_AF-A0A0R2JSU2-F1
#
_entry.id   AF-A0A0R2JSU2-F1
#
_cell.length_a   1.000
_cell.length_b   1.000
_cell.length_c   1.000
_cell.angle_alpha   90.00
_cell.angle_beta   90.00
_cell.angle_gamma   90.00
#
_symmetry.space_group_name_H-M   'P 1'
#
loop_
_entity.id
_entity.type
_entity.pdbx_description
1 polymer ?
#
loop_
_entity_poly.entity_id
_entity_poly.type
_entity_poly.pdbx_seq_one_letter_code
_entity_poly.pdbx_strand_id
1 'polypeptide(L)'
;MADKYDKMLRHFFSGGLDVEIKMREATLRQTGKTHENIGGGRAKNKQFNQVENGLIKIESDEYLNQLKKQKKDIQQCVDMFSDEHKEVFYQYYRNKLTWQYIAQLHFINESTARRWRDELKRVYARQVISDES
;
A
#
# COMPACT_ATOMS: atom_id res chain seq x y z
N MET A 1 -7.51 -18.93 11.28
CA MET A 1 -7.24 -17.64 11.96
C MET A 1 -6.60 -16.71 10.94
N ALA A 2 -7.30 -15.65 10.51
CA ALA A 2 -6.72 -14.70 9.57
C ALA A 2 -5.68 -13.85 10.30
N ASP A 3 -4.41 -14.13 10.00
CA ASP A 3 -3.26 -13.43 10.56
C ASP A 3 -3.31 -11.93 10.19
N LYS A 4 -2.80 -11.05 11.07
CA LYS A 4 -2.65 -9.59 10.83
C LYS A 4 -1.98 -9.36 9.47
N TYR A 5 -0.95 -10.15 9.14
CA TYR A 5 -0.24 -10.06 7.87
C TYR A 5 -1.11 -10.44 6.66
N ASP A 6 -2.02 -11.41 6.81
CA ASP A 6 -2.93 -11.84 5.73
C ASP A 6 -3.89 -10.70 5.34
N LYS A 7 -4.39 -9.94 6.32
CA LYS A 7 -5.23 -8.77 6.06
C LYS A 7 -4.46 -7.69 5.32
N MET A 8 -3.22 -7.43 5.72
CA MET A 8 -2.39 -6.39 5.08
C MET A 8 -2.03 -6.77 3.64
N LEU A 9 -1.63 -8.02 3.41
CA LEU A 9 -1.33 -8.51 2.06
C LEU A 9 -2.57 -8.49 1.17
N ARG A 10 -3.75 -8.88 1.68
CA ARG A 10 -5.01 -8.73 0.94
C ARG A 10 -5.29 -7.27 0.55
N HIS A 11 -5.07 -6.34 1.47
CA HIS A 11 -5.28 -4.92 1.23
C HIS A 11 -4.32 -4.34 0.17
N PHE A 12 -3.08 -4.82 0.16
CA PHE A 12 -2.08 -4.49 -0.84
C PHE A 12 -2.41 -5.07 -2.22
N PHE A 13 -2.58 -6.39 -2.33
CA PHE A 13 -2.81 -7.08 -3.61
C PHE A 13 -4.17 -6.76 -4.25
N SER A 14 -5.17 -6.37 -3.46
CA SER A 14 -6.45 -5.89 -3.98
C SER A 14 -6.38 -4.48 -4.57
N GLY A 15 -5.28 -3.74 -4.30
CA GLY A 15 -5.16 -2.32 -4.63
C GLY A 15 -5.89 -1.40 -3.65
N GLY A 16 -6.47 -1.93 -2.56
CA GLY A 16 -7.13 -1.14 -1.53
C GLY A 16 -6.20 -0.10 -0.91
N LEU A 17 -4.95 -0.49 -0.66
CA LEU A 17 -3.93 0.41 -0.11
C LEU A 17 -3.64 1.60 -1.03
N ASP A 18 -3.61 1.37 -2.35
CA ASP A 18 -3.42 2.43 -3.33
C ASP A 18 -4.61 3.38 -3.41
N VAL A 19 -5.82 2.84 -3.33
CA VAL A 19 -7.04 3.65 -3.30
C VAL A 19 -7.08 4.49 -2.04
N GLU A 20 -6.74 3.93 -0.88
CA GLU A 20 -6.72 4.65 0.39
C GLU A 20 -5.70 5.80 0.40
N ILE A 21 -4.48 5.56 -0.11
CA ILE A 21 -3.47 6.60 -0.31
C ILE A 21 -4.02 7.72 -1.21
N LYS A 22 -4.60 7.38 -2.38
CA LYS A 22 -5.14 8.36 -3.32
C LYS A 22 -6.33 9.15 -2.74
N MET A 23 -7.22 8.48 -2.01
CA MET A 23 -8.35 9.10 -1.35
C MET A 23 -7.86 10.09 -0.28
N ARG A 24 -6.88 9.70 0.53
CA ARG A 24 -6.30 10.57 1.55
C ARG A 24 -5.61 11.79 0.93
N GLU A 25 -4.84 11.60 -0.13
CA GLU A 25 -4.24 12.71 -0.89
C GLU A 25 -5.31 13.66 -1.47
N ALA A 26 -6.41 13.11 -2.00
CA ALA A 26 -7.51 13.91 -2.54
C ALA A 26 -8.23 14.70 -1.44
N THR A 27 -8.48 14.10 -0.28
CA THR A 27 -9.07 14.78 0.88
C THR A 27 -8.18 15.94 1.33
N LEU A 28 -6.88 15.71 1.54
CA LEU A 28 -5.94 16.76 1.98
C LEU A 28 -5.86 17.93 1.00
N ARG A 29 -5.91 17.64 -0.31
CA ARG A 29 -5.97 18.67 -1.37
C ARG A 29 -7.29 19.47 -1.33
N GLN A 30 -8.42 18.85 -0.96
CA GLN A 30 -9.70 19.54 -0.83
C GLN A 30 -9.79 20.40 0.45
N THR A 31 -9.29 19.93 1.59
CA THR A 31 -9.26 20.71 2.84
C THR A 31 -8.36 21.94 2.75
N GLY A 32 -7.33 21.91 1.89
CA GLY A 32 -6.51 23.09 1.57
C GLY A 32 -7.26 24.17 0.78
N LYS A 33 -8.38 23.85 0.13
CA LYS A 33 -9.14 24.76 -0.74
C LYS A 33 -10.29 25.51 -0.04
N THR A 34 -10.70 25.09 1.15
CA THR A 34 -11.98 25.51 1.75
C THR A 34 -11.95 26.86 2.46
N HIS A 35 -10.79 27.53 2.58
CA HIS A 35 -10.64 28.77 3.37
C HIS A 35 -10.19 30.02 2.60
N GLU A 36 -10.27 30.06 1.26
CA GLU A 36 -9.92 31.27 0.50
C GLU A 36 -11.01 31.72 -0.47
N ASN A 37 -12.18 32.03 0.07
CA ASN A 37 -13.07 33.00 -0.58
C ASN A 37 -13.56 34.05 0.44
N ILE A 38 -12.60 34.80 1.01
CA ILE A 38 -12.87 36.06 1.71
C ILE A 38 -11.88 37.10 1.18
N GLY A 39 -12.42 38.16 0.58
CA GLY A 39 -11.75 39.45 0.44
C GLY A 39 -10.93 39.63 -0.83
N GLY A 40 -11.46 40.41 -1.77
CA GLY A 40 -10.74 40.86 -2.96
C GLY A 40 -9.52 41.72 -2.62
N GLY A 41 -8.43 41.49 -3.35
CA GLY A 41 -7.24 42.34 -3.30
C GLY A 41 -5.94 41.56 -3.44
N ARG A 42 -5.28 41.76 -4.59
CA ARG A 42 -3.85 41.44 -4.87
C ARG A 42 -3.48 39.95 -5.01
N ALA A 43 -3.80 39.40 -6.18
CA ALA A 43 -3.39 38.06 -6.61
C ALA A 43 -2.15 38.12 -7.54
N LYS A 44 -0.94 37.96 -6.98
CA LYS A 44 0.23 37.41 -7.71
C LYS A 44 1.10 36.48 -6.85
N ASN A 45 1.25 36.72 -5.54
CA ASN A 45 2.00 35.82 -4.64
C ASN A 45 1.18 34.72 -3.95
N LYS A 46 -0.16 34.75 -4.07
CA LYS A 46 -1.05 33.83 -3.35
C LYS A 46 -1.04 32.41 -3.91
N GLN A 47 -0.83 32.25 -5.22
CA GLN A 47 -0.87 30.93 -5.87
C GLN A 47 0.33 30.05 -5.51
N PHE A 48 1.53 30.63 -5.32
CA PHE A 48 2.73 29.87 -4.93
C PHE A 48 2.60 29.33 -3.50
N ASN A 49 2.15 30.17 -2.56
CA ASN A 49 1.94 29.78 -1.17
C ASN A 49 0.84 28.74 -0.98
N GLN A 50 -0.21 28.71 -1.81
CA GLN A 50 -1.25 27.66 -1.72
C GLN A 50 -0.73 26.29 -2.16
N VAL A 51 0.12 26.25 -3.18
CA VAL A 51 0.74 25.01 -3.65
C VAL A 51 1.76 24.49 -2.64
N GLU A 52 2.64 25.35 -2.11
CA GLU A 52 3.60 24.99 -1.04
C GLU A 52 2.89 24.57 0.25
N ASN A 53 1.88 25.31 0.73
CA ASN A 53 1.14 24.93 1.94
C ASN A 53 0.34 23.63 1.75
N GLY A 54 -0.11 23.33 0.54
CA GLY A 54 -0.72 22.04 0.19
C GLY A 54 0.29 20.90 0.22
N LEU A 55 1.50 21.13 -0.31
CA LEU A 55 2.61 20.16 -0.27
C LEU A 55 3.06 19.88 1.17
N ILE A 56 3.26 20.92 1.98
CA ILE A 56 3.67 20.80 3.39
C ILE A 56 2.65 19.99 4.21
N LYS A 57 1.34 20.21 3.99
CA LYS A 57 0.28 19.44 4.69
C LYS A 57 0.21 17.97 4.27
N ILE A 58 0.56 17.66 3.02
CA ILE A 58 0.60 16.28 2.52
C ILE A 58 1.82 15.55 3.08
N GLU A 59 2.97 16.23 3.18
CA GLU A 59 4.18 15.67 3.77
C GLU A 59 4.09 15.55 5.30
N SER A 60 3.33 16.42 5.97
CA SER A 60 3.14 16.37 7.43
C SER A 60 2.09 15.35 7.90
N ASP A 61 1.33 14.73 6.98
CA ASP A 61 0.30 13.76 7.36
C ASP A 61 0.95 12.43 7.73
N GLU A 62 1.11 12.21 9.04
CA GLU A 62 1.71 10.99 9.60
C GLU A 62 1.01 9.72 9.10
N TYR A 63 -0.31 9.78 8.92
CA TYR A 63 -1.10 8.65 8.46
C TYR A 63 -0.83 8.30 6.98
N LEU A 64 -0.78 9.29 6.10
CA LEU A 64 -0.41 9.10 4.69
C LEU A 64 1.02 8.56 4.56
N ASN A 65 1.95 9.08 5.38
CA ASN A 65 3.33 8.60 5.40
C ASN A 65 3.41 7.16 5.90
N GLN A 66 2.64 6.77 6.90
CA GLN A 66 2.52 5.38 7.36
C GLN A 66 1.99 4.47 6.26
N LEU A 67 0.92 4.86 5.55
CA LEU A 67 0.36 4.07 4.44
C LEU A 67 1.37 3.91 3.29
N LYS A 68 2.09 4.98 2.94
CA LYS A 68 3.14 4.95 1.92
C LYS A 68 4.32 4.07 2.34
N LYS A 69 4.75 4.17 3.60
CA LYS A 69 5.80 3.30 4.17
C LYS A 69 5.38 1.84 4.10
N GLN A 70 4.19 1.52 4.60
CA GLN A 70 3.63 0.17 4.57
C GLN A 70 3.58 -0.41 3.14
N LYS A 71 3.14 0.41 2.17
CA LYS A 71 3.14 0.01 0.76
C LYS A 71 4.55 -0.32 0.26
N LYS A 72 5.52 0.55 0.56
CA LYS A 72 6.92 0.39 0.15
C LYS A 72 7.53 -0.87 0.76
N ASP A 73 7.29 -1.12 2.04
CA ASP A 73 7.85 -2.28 2.75
C ASP A 73 7.28 -3.59 2.18
N ILE A 74 5.96 -3.65 1.93
CA ILE A 74 5.34 -4.82 1.31
C ILE A 74 5.86 -5.00 -0.13
N GLN A 75 5.99 -3.92 -0.90
CA GLN A 75 6.52 -3.99 -2.26
C GLN A 75 7.96 -4.53 -2.28
N GLN A 76 8.85 -4.04 -1.41
CA GLN A 76 10.20 -4.55 -1.27
C GLN A 76 10.23 -6.03 -0.88
N CYS A 77 9.36 -6.44 0.04
CA CYS A 77 9.17 -7.84 0.40
C CYS A 77 8.79 -8.70 -0.80
N VAL A 78 7.82 -8.27 -1.59
CA VAL A 78 7.34 -9.00 -2.77
C VAL A 78 8.40 -9.04 -3.86
N ASP A 79 9.18 -7.96 -4.04
CA ASP A 79 10.23 -7.87 -5.06
C ASP A 79 11.44 -8.76 -4.80
N MET A 80 11.64 -9.24 -3.57
CA MET A 80 12.64 -10.27 -3.27
C MET A 80 12.29 -11.66 -3.82
N PHE A 81 11.02 -11.90 -4.16
CA PHE A 81 10.58 -13.18 -4.72
C PHE A 81 10.59 -13.15 -6.24
N SER A 82 10.77 -14.33 -6.85
CA SER A 82 10.72 -14.49 -8.32
C SER A 82 9.30 -14.22 -8.86
N ASP A 83 9.19 -13.88 -10.14
CA ASP A 83 7.92 -13.52 -10.77
C ASP A 83 6.85 -14.62 -10.69
N GLU A 84 7.25 -15.89 -10.72
CA GLU A 84 6.35 -17.04 -10.51
C GLU A 84 5.65 -17.00 -9.13
N HIS A 85 6.40 -16.66 -8.07
CA HIS A 85 5.85 -16.49 -6.73
C HIS A 85 4.89 -15.31 -6.67
N LYS A 86 5.23 -14.19 -7.33
CA LYS A 86 4.39 -12.99 -7.39
C LYS A 86 3.03 -13.30 -8.03
N GLU A 87 3.03 -14.07 -9.11
CA GLU A 87 1.82 -14.49 -9.80
C GLU A 87 0.93 -15.38 -8.91
N VAL A 88 1.53 -16.33 -8.17
CA VAL A 88 0.80 -17.13 -7.16
C VAL A 88 0.17 -16.24 -6.09
N PHE A 89 0.89 -15.24 -5.58
CA PHE A 89 0.35 -14.31 -4.58
C PHE A 89 -0.80 -13.48 -5.13
N TYR A 90 -0.68 -12.99 -6.36
CA TYR A 90 -1.72 -12.21 -7.03
C TYR A 90 -3.00 -13.04 -7.20
N GLN A 91 -2.89 -14.27 -7.66
CA GLN A 91 -4.01 -15.18 -7.85
C GLN A 91 -4.70 -15.54 -6.53
N TYR A 92 -3.93 -15.74 -5.45
CA TYR A 92 -4.49 -16.05 -4.15
C TYR A 92 -5.16 -14.85 -3.49
N TYR A 93 -4.48 -13.69 -3.43
CA TYR A 93 -4.97 -12.54 -2.67
C TYR A 93 -5.98 -11.69 -3.43
N ARG A 94 -5.81 -11.52 -4.75
CA ARG A 94 -6.71 -10.71 -5.58
C ARG A 94 -7.87 -11.53 -6.12
N ASN A 95 -7.58 -12.65 -6.79
CA ASN A 95 -8.61 -13.47 -7.43
C ASN A 95 -9.30 -14.44 -6.46
N LYS A 96 -8.79 -14.55 -5.22
CA LYS A 96 -9.34 -15.43 -4.16
C LYS A 96 -9.46 -16.89 -4.63
N LEU A 97 -8.56 -17.32 -5.50
CA LEU A 97 -8.54 -18.69 -6.01
C LEU A 97 -8.14 -19.68 -4.90
N THR A 98 -8.62 -20.91 -5.03
CA THR A 98 -8.23 -21.98 -4.10
C THR A 98 -6.81 -22.44 -4.39
N TRP A 99 -6.09 -22.88 -3.36
CA TRP A 99 -4.72 -23.37 -3.50
C TRP A 99 -4.60 -24.53 -4.48
N GLN A 100 -5.61 -25.39 -4.56
CA GLN A 100 -5.68 -26.49 -5.53
C GLN A 100 -5.70 -25.99 -6.97
N TYR A 101 -6.46 -24.93 -7.25
CA TYR A 101 -6.54 -24.35 -8.59
C TYR A 101 -5.25 -23.63 -8.97
N ILE A 102 -4.65 -22.90 -8.03
CA ILE A 102 -3.35 -22.24 -8.24
C ILE A 102 -2.25 -23.29 -8.50
N ALA A 103 -2.25 -24.37 -7.73
CA ALA A 103 -1.34 -25.51 -7.91
C ALA A 103 -1.46 -26.11 -9.32
N GLN A 104 -2.69 -26.31 -9.81
CA GLN A 104 -2.93 -26.80 -11.18
C GLN A 104 -2.47 -25.80 -12.24
N LEU A 105 -2.71 -24.51 -12.06
CA LEU A 105 -2.36 -23.47 -13.03
C LEU A 105 -0.85 -23.30 -13.19
N HIS A 106 -0.11 -23.41 -12.08
CA HIS A 106 1.35 -23.26 -12.05
C HIS A 106 2.11 -24.58 -12.11
N PHE A 107 1.42 -25.72 -12.24
CA PHE A 107 2.01 -27.06 -12.20
C PHE A 107 2.87 -27.34 -10.95
N ILE A 108 2.49 -26.76 -9.81
CA ILE A 108 3.16 -26.93 -8.52
C ILE A 108 2.30 -27.71 -7.52
N ASN A 109 2.91 -28.20 -6.45
CA ASN A 109 2.15 -28.80 -5.35
C ASN A 109 1.45 -27.73 -4.49
N GLU A 110 0.29 -28.06 -3.95
CA GLU A 110 -0.46 -27.17 -3.04
C GLU A 110 0.39 -26.76 -1.82
N SER A 111 1.16 -27.71 -1.29
CA SER A 111 2.09 -27.47 -0.18
C SER A 111 3.19 -26.47 -0.55
N THR A 112 3.65 -26.45 -1.80
CA THR A 112 4.64 -25.50 -2.30
C THR A 112 4.06 -24.09 -2.37
N ALA A 113 2.86 -23.93 -2.93
CA ALA A 113 2.17 -22.63 -2.99
C ALA A 113 1.91 -22.04 -1.60
N ARG A 114 1.48 -22.89 -0.64
CA ARG A 114 1.29 -22.49 0.76
C ARG A 114 2.62 -22.12 1.42
N ARG A 115 3.70 -22.85 1.15
CA ARG A 115 5.05 -22.56 1.67
C ARG A 115 5.54 -21.19 1.19
N TRP A 116 5.34 -20.85 -0.08
CA TRP A 116 5.71 -19.54 -0.61
C TRP A 116 4.98 -18.40 0.12
N ARG A 117 3.69 -18.57 0.41
CA ARG A 117 2.92 -17.61 1.22
C ARG A 117 3.51 -17.46 2.62
N ASP A 118 3.90 -18.57 3.25
CA ASP A 118 4.46 -18.54 4.60
C ASP A 118 5.87 -17.94 4.64
N GLU A 119 6.67 -18.14 3.59
CA GLU A 119 7.95 -17.46 3.41
C GLU A 119 7.77 -15.95 3.26
N LEU A 120 6.80 -15.50 2.45
CA LEU A 120 6.46 -14.07 2.34
C LEU A 120 6.10 -13.45 3.70
N LYS A 121 5.29 -14.16 4.50
CA LYS A 121 4.93 -13.70 5.85
C LYS A 121 6.14 -13.64 6.78
N ARG A 122 7.04 -14.62 6.72
CA ARG A 122 8.26 -14.66 7.53
C ARG A 122 9.22 -13.53 7.18
N VAL A 123 9.41 -13.27 5.89
CA VAL A 123 10.26 -12.19 5.40
C VAL A 123 9.72 -10.84 5.86
N TYR A 124 8.42 -10.61 5.70
CA TYR A 124 7.78 -9.38 6.16
C TYR A 124 7.86 -9.22 7.68
N ALA A 125 7.60 -10.27 8.46
CA ALA A 125 7.71 -10.23 9.92
C ALA A 125 9.14 -9.87 10.37
N ARG A 126 10.17 -10.39 9.69
CA ARG A 126 11.56 -10.04 9.99
C ARG A 126 11.86 -8.57 9.69
N GLN A 127 11.35 -8.04 8.59
CA GLN A 127 11.57 -6.65 8.20
C GLN A 127 10.91 -5.68 9.20
N VAL A 128 9.69 -5.99 9.66
CA VAL A 128 9.00 -5.17 10.67
C VAL A 128 9.75 -5.17 12.01
N ILE A 129 10.26 -6.32 12.47
CA ILE A 129 11.04 -6.41 13.71
C ILE A 129 12.35 -5.61 13.62
N SER A 130 13.00 -5.64 12.44
CA SER A 130 14.24 -4.89 12.21
C SER A 130 14.04 -3.37 12.20
N ASP A 131 12.84 -2.89 11.86
CA ASP A 131 12.51 -1.46 11.83
C ASP A 131 12.10 -0.92 13.22
N GLU A 132 11.80 -1.80 14.17
CA GLU A 132 11.43 -1.47 15.56
C GLU A 132 12.61 -1.58 16.55
N SER A 133 13.77 -2.08 16.11
CA SER A 133 15.01 -2.27 16.91
C SER A 133 16.03 -1.16 16.67
#